data_AF-A0A821NA41-F1
#
_entry.id   AF-A0A821NA41-F1
#
_cell.length_a   1.000
_cell.length_b   1.000
_cell.length_c   1.000
_cell.angle_alpha   90.00
_cell.angle_beta   90.00
_cell.angle_gamma   90.00
#
_symmetry.space_group_name_H-M   'P 1'
#
loop_
_entity.id
_entity.type
_entity.pdbx_description
1 polymer ?
#
loop_
_entity_poly.entity_id
_entity_poly.type
_entity_poly.pdbx_seq_one_letter_code
_entity_poly.pdbx_strand_id
1 'polypeptide(L)'
;MLLPTIIHFDFPAKLVEWLNMISKRNILSDPLDSLIVAMSNVSECEEGATALNEAGAIAAIEMSEKASANRLEKNQFTLSFYPRIYAMISTADQVKTLTVLKPAIDFLLTKIHEANASADLRSKTGHLYECLVQLAKLLINDNIATYVLNDSIIGGLGFFVELFFKHNILPINDLFVKHLIRLALYNILCSLAFHESVQQELKKNQIFIKSVLEASNSSTSNTDAIIPSSLRNNLMSIKTAAHGILVYLDQFKISISNDNELFNTSTTKIPMVSYSHLDADFCSEQVFEMGVMYTHVTACESNEKFL
;
A
#
# COMPACT_ATOMS: atom_id res chain seq x y z
N MET A 1 -13.05 -19.56 11.26
CA MET A 1 -12.45 -19.49 12.61
C MET A 1 -11.32 -20.53 12.77
N LEU A 2 -10.46 -20.72 11.77
CA LEU A 2 -9.31 -21.63 11.80
C LEU A 2 -7.98 -20.87 11.81
N LEU A 3 -7.94 -19.68 11.21
CA LEU A 3 -6.75 -18.84 11.10
C LEU A 3 -6.10 -18.50 12.45
N PRO A 4 -6.83 -18.06 13.50
CA PRO A 4 -6.22 -17.75 14.80
C PRO A 4 -5.58 -18.98 15.46
N THR A 5 -6.22 -20.16 15.32
CA THR A 5 -5.68 -21.43 15.80
C THR A 5 -4.41 -21.82 15.06
N ILE A 6 -4.40 -21.65 13.73
CA ILE A 6 -3.24 -21.94 12.87
C ILE A 6 -2.04 -21.06 13.24
N ILE A 7 -2.27 -19.77 13.51
CA ILE A 7 -1.22 -18.82 13.94
C ILE A 7 -0.64 -19.21 15.30
N HIS A 8 -1.51 -19.62 16.24
CA HIS A 8 -1.09 -20.06 17.57
C HIS A 8 -0.19 -21.32 17.56
N PHE A 9 -0.25 -22.15 16.50
CA PHE A 9 0.57 -23.35 16.34
C PHE A 9 1.87 -23.12 15.55
N ASP A 10 2.33 -21.87 15.43
CA ASP A 10 3.58 -21.51 14.72
C ASP A 10 3.58 -21.94 13.23
N PHE A 11 2.38 -22.13 12.66
CA PHE A 11 2.22 -22.54 11.27
C PHE A 11 2.84 -21.55 10.26
N PRO A 12 2.76 -20.22 10.45
CA PRO A 12 3.45 -19.27 9.58
C PRO A 12 4.95 -19.55 9.45
N ALA A 13 5.66 -19.77 10.57
CA ALA A 13 7.08 -20.10 10.54
C ALA A 13 7.34 -21.45 9.87
N LYS A 14 6.47 -22.45 10.09
CA LYS A 14 6.55 -23.75 9.42
C LYS A 14 6.34 -23.68 7.91
N LEU A 15 5.44 -22.83 7.43
CA LEU A 15 5.29 -22.58 5.99
C LEU A 15 6.59 -22.04 5.38
N VAL A 16 7.24 -21.10 6.06
CA VAL A 16 8.51 -20.53 5.59
C VAL A 16 9.65 -21.54 5.65
N GLU A 17 9.71 -22.34 6.72
CA GLU A 17 10.67 -23.45 6.85
C GLU A 17 10.52 -24.46 5.69
N TRP A 18 9.30 -24.86 5.39
CA TRP A 18 8.98 -25.78 4.30
C TRP A 18 9.31 -25.20 2.92
N LEU A 19 8.98 -23.92 2.69
CA LEU A 19 9.35 -23.23 1.46
C LEU A 19 10.87 -23.26 1.25
N ASN A 20 11.64 -22.86 2.26
CA ASN A 20 13.10 -22.88 2.23
C ASN A 20 13.67 -24.29 1.97
N MET A 21 13.09 -25.32 2.58
CA MET A 21 13.50 -26.70 2.34
C MET A 21 13.28 -27.12 0.88
N ILE A 22 12.12 -26.80 0.32
CA ILE A 22 11.77 -27.14 -1.07
C ILE A 22 12.67 -26.38 -2.05
N SER A 23 12.86 -25.07 -1.85
CA SER A 23 13.71 -24.24 -2.70
C SER A 23 15.16 -24.73 -2.70
N LYS A 24 15.71 -25.14 -1.54
CA LYS A 24 17.07 -25.69 -1.44
C LYS A 24 17.23 -27.07 -2.07
N ARG A 25 16.18 -27.88 -2.06
CA ARG A 25 16.21 -29.28 -2.55
C ARG A 25 15.71 -29.44 -3.98
N ASN A 26 15.24 -28.36 -4.62
CA ASN A 26 14.65 -28.35 -5.97
C ASN A 26 13.54 -29.42 -6.15
N ILE A 27 12.72 -29.59 -5.11
CA ILE A 27 11.63 -30.61 -5.11
C ILE A 27 10.50 -30.17 -6.07
N LEU A 28 9.70 -31.15 -6.54
CA LEU A 28 8.60 -31.04 -7.51
C LEU A 28 7.69 -29.80 -7.33
N SER A 29 6.98 -29.42 -8.40
CA SER A 29 6.16 -28.20 -8.50
C SER A 29 4.95 -28.13 -7.57
N ASP A 30 4.24 -29.24 -7.37
CA ASP A 30 2.90 -29.22 -6.77
C ASP A 30 2.85 -28.83 -5.28
N PRO A 31 3.84 -29.20 -4.44
CA PRO A 31 3.90 -28.74 -3.05
C PRO A 31 4.15 -27.22 -2.93
N LEU A 32 4.86 -26.62 -3.88
CA LEU A 32 5.16 -25.18 -3.86
C LEU A 32 3.90 -24.34 -4.05
N ASP A 33 3.06 -24.70 -5.02
CA ASP A 33 1.81 -23.98 -5.28
C ASP A 33 0.88 -24.02 -4.05
N SER A 34 0.80 -25.18 -3.41
CA SER A 34 0.02 -25.37 -2.18
C SER A 34 0.55 -24.50 -1.03
N LEU A 35 1.87 -24.35 -0.91
CA LEU A 35 2.49 -23.47 0.09
C LEU A 35 2.23 -22.00 -0.20
N ILE A 36 2.36 -21.56 -1.45
CA ILE A 36 2.08 -20.18 -1.84
C ILE A 36 0.61 -19.83 -1.58
N VAL A 37 -0.32 -20.73 -1.90
CA VAL A 37 -1.75 -20.54 -1.55
C VAL A 37 -1.94 -20.47 -0.03
N ALA A 38 -1.31 -21.37 0.73
CA ALA A 38 -1.42 -21.35 2.19
C ALA A 38 -0.86 -20.05 2.79
N MET A 39 0.29 -19.59 2.32
CA MET A 39 0.90 -18.31 2.73
C MET A 39 -0.01 -17.13 2.37
N SER A 40 -0.59 -17.12 1.16
CA SER A 40 -1.56 -16.11 0.77
C SER A 40 -2.76 -16.08 1.72
N ASN A 41 -3.33 -17.23 2.08
CA ASN A 41 -4.49 -17.29 2.97
C ASN A 41 -4.14 -16.84 4.39
N VAL A 42 -2.96 -17.21 4.90
CA VAL A 42 -2.47 -16.76 6.21
C VAL A 42 -2.23 -15.26 6.22
N SER A 43 -1.72 -14.69 5.14
CA SER A 43 -1.45 -13.25 5.02
C SER A 43 -2.71 -12.36 5.03
N GLU A 44 -3.92 -12.93 4.91
CA GLU A 44 -5.17 -12.15 4.91
C GLU A 44 -5.50 -11.54 6.29
N CYS A 45 -4.94 -12.10 7.36
CA CYS A 45 -5.09 -11.57 8.71
C CYS A 45 -3.82 -10.85 9.18
N GLU A 46 -3.99 -9.88 10.06
CA GLU A 46 -2.90 -9.04 10.55
C GLU A 46 -1.88 -9.83 11.36
N GLU A 47 -2.32 -10.72 12.25
CA GLU A 47 -1.40 -11.54 13.03
C GLU A 47 -0.63 -12.54 12.14
N GLY A 48 -1.29 -13.09 11.12
CA GLY A 48 -0.67 -14.02 10.18
C GLY A 48 0.32 -13.33 9.23
N ALA A 49 -0.01 -12.15 8.74
CA ALA A 49 0.89 -11.32 7.95
C ALA A 49 2.14 -10.93 8.76
N THR A 50 1.95 -10.51 10.01
CA THR A 50 3.05 -10.17 10.93
C THR A 50 3.96 -11.38 11.17
N ALA A 51 3.38 -12.52 11.54
CA ALA A 51 4.14 -13.75 11.80
C ALA A 51 4.90 -14.25 10.54
N LEU A 52 4.30 -14.14 9.35
CA LEU A 52 4.99 -14.47 8.10
C LEU A 52 6.14 -13.49 7.80
N ASN A 53 5.97 -12.20 8.09
CA ASN A 53 7.03 -11.20 7.90
C ASN A 53 8.22 -11.51 8.82
N GLU A 54 7.95 -11.72 10.11
CA GLU A 54 8.94 -12.07 11.13
C GLU A 54 9.69 -13.37 10.80
N ALA A 55 8.99 -14.35 10.23
CA ALA A 55 9.58 -15.60 9.76
C ALA A 55 10.45 -15.46 8.50
N GLY A 56 10.48 -14.29 7.85
CA GLY A 56 11.28 -14.04 6.64
C GLY A 56 10.64 -14.57 5.36
N ALA A 57 9.30 -14.60 5.28
CA ALA A 57 8.55 -15.12 4.13
C ALA A 57 8.97 -14.48 2.79
N ILE A 58 9.22 -13.17 2.76
CA ILE A 58 9.62 -12.45 1.54
C ILE A 58 10.95 -13.00 0.99
N ALA A 59 11.97 -13.10 1.85
CA ALA A 59 13.27 -13.63 1.44
C ALA A 59 13.19 -15.10 0.99
N ALA A 60 12.34 -15.91 1.64
CA ALA A 60 12.11 -17.29 1.25
C ALA A 60 11.41 -17.42 -0.11
N ILE A 61 10.45 -16.54 -0.40
CA ILE A 61 9.79 -16.46 -1.71
C ILE A 61 10.79 -16.07 -2.78
N GLU A 62 11.54 -14.98 -2.60
CA GLU A 62 12.56 -14.55 -3.56
C GLU A 62 13.60 -15.64 -3.84
N MET A 63 14.03 -16.36 -2.80
CA MET A 63 14.95 -17.50 -2.94
C MET A 63 14.30 -18.64 -3.75
N SER A 64 13.02 -18.92 -3.52
CA SER A 64 12.26 -19.92 -4.27
C SER A 64 12.08 -19.54 -5.74
N GLU A 65 11.78 -18.28 -6.00
CA GLU A 65 11.64 -17.71 -7.35
C GLU A 65 12.96 -17.82 -8.13
N LYS A 66 14.09 -17.43 -7.51
CA LYS A 66 15.43 -17.56 -8.09
C LYS A 66 15.80 -19.01 -8.40
N ALA A 67 15.50 -19.93 -7.49
CA ALA A 67 15.72 -21.36 -7.70
C ALA A 67 14.83 -21.94 -8.82
N SER A 68 13.71 -21.27 -9.10
CA SER A 68 12.67 -21.72 -10.04
C SER A 68 12.50 -20.78 -11.24
N ALA A 69 13.54 -20.05 -11.66
CA ALA A 69 13.44 -18.95 -12.65
C ALA A 69 12.68 -19.29 -13.95
N ASN A 70 12.67 -20.55 -14.40
CA ASN A 70 11.93 -21.02 -15.57
C ASN A 70 10.46 -21.44 -15.32
N ARG A 71 9.98 -21.44 -14.07
CA ARG A 71 8.63 -21.91 -13.68
C ARG A 71 7.59 -20.78 -13.60
N LEU A 72 7.99 -19.57 -13.17
CA LEU A 72 7.10 -18.42 -13.04
C LEU A 72 6.43 -18.07 -14.38
N GLU A 73 7.17 -18.20 -15.49
CA GLU A 73 6.63 -17.97 -16.83
C GLU A 73 5.53 -18.97 -17.24
N LYS A 74 5.42 -20.13 -16.56
CA LYS A 74 4.52 -21.23 -16.98
C LYS A 74 3.31 -21.41 -16.07
N ASN A 75 3.32 -20.94 -14.82
CA ASN A 75 2.23 -21.17 -13.88
C ASN A 75 1.51 -19.87 -13.48
N GLN A 76 0.54 -19.47 -14.32
CA GLN A 76 -0.30 -18.28 -14.11
C GLN A 76 -1.10 -18.34 -12.80
N PHE A 77 -1.38 -19.53 -12.27
CA PHE A 77 -2.11 -19.69 -11.01
C PHE A 77 -1.27 -19.19 -9.83
N THR A 78 -0.02 -19.64 -9.72
CA THR A 78 0.90 -19.25 -8.64
C THR A 78 1.27 -17.76 -8.72
N LEU A 79 1.44 -17.24 -9.94
CA LEU A 79 1.66 -15.80 -10.18
C LEU A 79 0.58 -14.91 -9.59
N SER A 80 -0.66 -15.39 -9.50
CA SER A 80 -1.79 -14.60 -8.96
C SER A 80 -1.68 -14.29 -7.47
N PHE A 81 -0.93 -15.10 -6.72
CA PHE A 81 -0.83 -14.98 -5.27
C PHE A 81 0.32 -14.07 -4.84
N TYR A 82 1.35 -13.89 -5.66
CA TYR A 82 2.48 -13.05 -5.28
C TYR A 82 2.08 -11.60 -4.98
N PRO A 83 1.38 -10.86 -5.85
CA PRO A 83 1.03 -9.47 -5.57
C PRO A 83 0.27 -9.35 -4.24
N ARG A 84 -0.59 -10.34 -3.95
CA ARG A 84 -1.33 -10.43 -2.70
C ARG A 84 -0.40 -10.64 -1.49
N ILE A 85 0.47 -11.64 -1.56
CA ILE A 85 1.41 -11.96 -0.48
C ILE A 85 2.33 -10.77 -0.19
N TYR A 86 2.94 -10.19 -1.23
CA TYR A 86 3.83 -9.04 -1.08
C TYR A 86 3.07 -7.83 -0.55
N ALA A 87 1.85 -7.54 -1.03
CA ALA A 87 1.03 -6.43 -0.55
C ALA A 87 0.57 -6.59 0.91
N MET A 88 0.39 -7.83 1.39
CA MET A 88 -0.15 -8.10 2.72
C MET A 88 0.93 -8.29 3.79
N ILE A 89 2.07 -8.91 3.44
CA ILE A 89 3.13 -9.23 4.40
C ILE A 89 4.15 -8.10 4.50
N SER A 90 4.44 -7.39 3.41
CA SER A 90 5.53 -6.40 3.40
C SER A 90 5.16 -5.13 4.15
N THR A 91 6.12 -4.60 4.91
CA THR A 91 6.08 -3.22 5.41
C THR A 91 6.27 -2.22 4.26
N ALA A 92 5.87 -0.96 4.44
CA ALA A 92 6.02 0.07 3.42
C ALA A 92 7.48 0.23 2.95
N ASP A 93 8.46 0.15 3.84
CA ASP A 93 9.88 0.27 3.47
C ASP A 93 10.40 -0.95 2.73
N GLN A 94 9.95 -2.15 3.09
CA GLN A 94 10.27 -3.36 2.31
C GLN A 94 9.68 -3.26 0.90
N VAL A 95 8.44 -2.78 0.76
CA VAL A 95 7.80 -2.58 -0.56
C VAL A 95 8.64 -1.67 -1.45
N LYS A 96 9.21 -0.58 -0.94
CA LYS A 96 10.09 0.34 -1.70
C LYS A 96 11.34 -0.34 -2.26
N THR A 97 11.84 -1.37 -1.58
CA THR A 97 13.06 -2.08 -1.98
C THR A 97 12.83 -3.27 -2.92
N LEU A 98 11.57 -3.65 -3.17
CA LEU A 98 11.25 -4.78 -4.04
C LEU A 98 11.71 -4.51 -5.48
N THR A 99 12.66 -5.31 -5.97
CA THR A 99 13.26 -5.19 -7.32
C THR A 99 12.49 -5.95 -8.40
N VAL A 100 11.16 -5.96 -8.28
CA VAL A 100 10.17 -6.10 -9.37
C VAL A 100 9.53 -7.49 -9.60
N LEU A 101 8.18 -7.51 -9.56
CA LEU A 101 7.26 -8.59 -9.95
C LEU A 101 6.45 -8.22 -11.22
N LYS A 102 7.12 -7.75 -12.28
CA LYS A 102 6.48 -7.28 -13.52
C LYS A 102 5.37 -8.20 -14.04
N PRO A 103 5.61 -9.52 -14.23
CA PRO A 103 4.57 -10.45 -14.70
C PRO A 103 3.40 -10.58 -13.73
N ALA A 104 3.65 -10.48 -12.41
CA ALA A 104 2.60 -10.59 -11.41
C ALA A 104 1.76 -9.30 -11.34
N ILE A 105 2.38 -8.13 -11.56
CA ILE A 105 1.67 -6.85 -11.71
C ILE A 105 0.81 -6.86 -12.98
N ASP A 106 1.33 -7.32 -14.12
CA ASP A 106 0.51 -7.44 -15.35
C ASP A 106 -0.64 -8.42 -15.17
N PHE A 107 -0.40 -9.53 -14.47
CA PHE A 107 -1.46 -10.46 -14.11
C PHE A 107 -2.52 -9.76 -13.25
N LEU A 108 -2.12 -9.03 -12.21
CA LEU A 108 -3.04 -8.28 -11.35
C LEU A 108 -3.86 -7.25 -12.14
N LEU A 109 -3.23 -6.48 -13.02
CA LEU A 109 -3.90 -5.50 -13.89
C LEU A 109 -4.89 -6.19 -14.84
N THR A 110 -4.52 -7.35 -15.38
CA THR A 110 -5.42 -8.19 -16.20
C THR A 110 -6.64 -8.60 -15.39
N LYS A 111 -6.49 -8.97 -14.12
CA LYS A 111 -7.61 -9.34 -13.25
C LYS A 111 -8.48 -8.17 -12.85
N ILE A 112 -7.90 -6.99 -12.65
CA ILE A 112 -8.67 -5.74 -12.47
C ILE A 112 -9.52 -5.47 -13.71
N HIS A 113 -8.93 -5.58 -14.90
CA HIS A 113 -9.64 -5.37 -16.17
C HIS A 113 -10.76 -6.40 -16.38
N GLU A 114 -10.49 -7.70 -16.20
CA GLU A 114 -11.48 -8.78 -16.29
C GLU A 114 -12.63 -8.58 -15.28
N ALA A 115 -12.30 -8.33 -14.00
CA ALA A 115 -13.30 -8.14 -12.95
C ALA A 115 -14.17 -6.92 -13.24
N ASN A 116 -13.59 -5.82 -13.72
CA ASN A 116 -14.33 -4.61 -14.07
C ASN A 116 -15.28 -4.82 -15.26
N ALA A 117 -14.97 -5.73 -16.18
CA ALA A 117 -15.85 -6.08 -17.30
C ALA A 117 -17.01 -7.01 -16.89
N SER A 118 -16.88 -7.70 -15.76
CA SER A 118 -17.91 -8.62 -15.26
C SER A 118 -19.08 -7.88 -14.57
N ALA A 119 -20.28 -8.47 -14.66
CA ALA A 119 -21.47 -7.93 -13.98
C ALA A 119 -21.34 -7.92 -12.45
N ASP A 120 -20.67 -8.94 -11.90
CA ASP A 120 -20.55 -9.17 -10.45
C ASP A 120 -19.28 -8.53 -9.86
N LEU A 121 -18.51 -7.79 -10.67
CA LEU A 121 -17.23 -7.20 -10.30
C LEU A 121 -16.20 -8.23 -9.78
N ARG A 122 -16.22 -9.43 -10.35
CA ARG A 122 -15.35 -10.56 -9.98
C ARG A 122 -14.58 -11.12 -11.18
N SER A 123 -13.33 -11.47 -10.93
CA SER A 123 -12.57 -12.37 -11.79
C SER A 123 -12.58 -13.79 -11.21
N LYS A 124 -11.92 -14.73 -11.89
CA LYS A 124 -11.74 -16.09 -11.35
C LYS A 124 -10.95 -16.14 -10.04
N THR A 125 -10.16 -15.11 -9.74
CA THR A 125 -9.20 -15.09 -8.62
C THR A 125 -9.61 -14.17 -7.48
N GLY A 126 -10.70 -13.41 -7.61
CA GLY A 126 -11.17 -12.51 -6.55
C GLY A 126 -12.04 -11.37 -7.06
N HIS A 127 -12.51 -10.56 -6.11
CA HIS A 127 -13.28 -9.35 -6.40
C HIS A 127 -12.38 -8.22 -6.90
N LEU A 128 -12.98 -7.28 -7.64
CA LEU A 128 -12.31 -6.09 -8.14
C LEU A 128 -11.65 -5.28 -7.02
N TYR A 129 -12.35 -5.09 -5.89
CA TYR A 129 -11.82 -4.31 -4.78
C TYR A 129 -10.57 -4.96 -4.17
N GLU A 130 -10.52 -6.29 -4.08
CA GLU A 130 -9.37 -7.03 -3.53
C GLU A 130 -8.13 -6.79 -4.39
N CYS A 131 -8.31 -6.84 -5.71
CA CYS A 131 -7.22 -6.62 -6.67
C CYS A 131 -6.73 -5.15 -6.64
N LEU A 132 -7.66 -4.20 -6.58
CA LEU A 132 -7.33 -2.76 -6.51
C LEU A 132 -6.62 -2.41 -5.19
N VAL A 133 -7.05 -2.97 -4.07
CA VAL A 133 -6.39 -2.79 -2.77
C VAL A 133 -4.96 -3.30 -2.81
N GLN A 134 -4.73 -4.50 -3.36
CA GLN A 134 -3.39 -5.07 -3.49
C GLN A 134 -2.50 -4.14 -4.32
N LEU A 135 -3.01 -3.64 -5.45
CA LEU A 135 -2.29 -2.70 -6.29
C LEU A 135 -1.97 -1.39 -5.56
N ALA A 136 -2.95 -0.81 -4.85
CA ALA A 136 -2.77 0.43 -4.08
C ALA A 136 -1.61 0.32 -3.08
N LYS A 137 -1.50 -0.82 -2.39
CA LYS A 137 -0.39 -1.06 -1.44
C LYS A 137 0.98 -1.17 -2.14
N LEU A 138 1.03 -1.80 -3.31
CA LEU A 138 2.27 -1.99 -4.07
C LEU A 138 2.77 -0.69 -4.73
N LEU A 139 1.88 0.24 -5.06
CA LEU A 139 2.21 1.53 -5.66
C LEU A 139 2.92 2.52 -4.72
N ILE A 140 3.19 2.14 -3.47
CA ILE A 140 4.11 2.87 -2.57
C ILE A 140 5.56 2.82 -3.12
N ASN A 141 5.87 1.85 -3.97
CA ASN A 141 7.16 1.76 -4.65
C ASN A 141 7.12 2.50 -6.01
N ASP A 142 7.93 3.56 -6.12
CA ASP A 142 8.03 4.39 -7.34
C ASP A 142 8.41 3.62 -8.60
N ASN A 143 9.20 2.54 -8.48
CA ASN A 143 9.54 1.69 -9.62
C ASN A 143 8.31 0.90 -10.11
N ILE A 144 7.45 0.46 -9.20
CA ILE A 144 6.18 -0.19 -9.55
C ILE A 144 5.23 0.82 -10.17
N ALA A 145 5.12 2.02 -9.59
CA ALA A 145 4.28 3.08 -10.15
C ALA A 145 4.73 3.49 -11.56
N THR A 146 6.04 3.67 -11.76
CA THR A 146 6.63 3.94 -13.08
C THR A 146 6.34 2.82 -14.08
N TYR A 147 6.48 1.56 -13.66
CA TYR A 147 6.14 0.41 -14.49
C TYR A 147 4.66 0.39 -14.89
N VAL A 148 3.77 0.55 -13.91
CA VAL A 148 2.30 0.56 -14.12
C VAL A 148 1.89 1.70 -15.05
N LEU A 149 2.55 2.87 -14.97
CA LEU A 149 2.23 4.02 -15.82
C LEU A 149 2.73 3.86 -17.26
N ASN A 150 3.94 3.33 -17.46
CA ASN A 150 4.64 3.46 -18.74
C ASN A 150 4.85 2.13 -19.49
N ASP A 151 4.99 1.02 -18.78
CA ASP A 151 5.54 -0.22 -19.33
C ASP A 151 4.57 -1.41 -19.26
N SER A 152 3.54 -1.34 -18.40
CA SER A 152 2.58 -2.43 -18.23
C SER A 152 1.65 -2.59 -19.43
N ILE A 153 1.10 -3.79 -19.61
CA ILE A 153 0.31 -4.13 -20.81
C ILE A 153 -1.05 -3.42 -20.82
N ILE A 154 -1.68 -3.26 -19.65
CA ILE A 154 -3.06 -2.75 -19.50
C ILE A 154 -3.10 -1.42 -18.74
N GLY A 155 -2.07 -1.10 -17.96
CA GLY A 155 -2.08 0.05 -17.06
C GLY A 155 -2.03 1.40 -17.77
N GLY A 156 -1.39 2.37 -17.13
CA GLY A 156 -1.39 3.76 -17.57
C GLY A 156 -2.50 4.59 -16.93
N LEU A 157 -2.31 5.91 -16.95
CA LEU A 157 -3.21 6.85 -16.26
C LEU A 157 -4.65 6.79 -16.78
N GLY A 158 -4.83 6.68 -18.10
CA GLY A 158 -6.16 6.64 -18.74
C GLY A 158 -7.03 5.50 -18.20
N PHE A 159 -6.44 4.32 -18.00
CA PHE A 159 -7.13 3.16 -17.44
C PHE A 159 -7.68 3.44 -16.03
N PHE A 160 -6.86 4.01 -15.14
CA PHE A 160 -7.30 4.32 -13.77
C PHE A 160 -8.30 5.48 -13.70
N VAL A 161 -8.16 6.48 -14.58
CA VAL A 161 -9.12 7.59 -14.69
C VAL A 161 -10.48 7.10 -15.20
N GLU A 162 -10.50 6.19 -16.17
CA GLU A 162 -11.75 5.57 -16.63
C GLU A 162 -12.44 4.76 -15.52
N LEU A 163 -11.68 3.91 -14.82
CA LEU A 163 -12.17 3.17 -13.66
C LEU A 163 -12.73 4.11 -12.58
N PHE A 164 -12.03 5.20 -12.31
CA PHE A 164 -12.47 6.21 -11.36
C PHE A 164 -13.84 6.77 -11.74
N PHE A 165 -14.04 7.25 -12.96
CA PHE A 165 -15.33 7.80 -13.35
C PHE A 165 -16.45 6.76 -13.34
N LYS A 166 -16.17 5.54 -13.80
CA LYS A 166 -17.15 4.44 -13.78
C LYS A 166 -17.67 4.15 -12.38
N HIS A 167 -16.78 4.12 -11.39
CA HIS A 167 -17.12 3.70 -10.02
C HIS A 167 -17.39 4.86 -9.05
N ASN A 168 -17.08 6.10 -9.43
CA ASN A 168 -17.36 7.29 -8.61
C ASN A 168 -18.75 7.90 -8.89
N ILE A 169 -19.43 7.55 -9.99
CA ILE A 169 -20.68 8.20 -10.45
C ILE A 169 -21.96 7.34 -10.19
N LEU A 170 -21.87 6.02 -10.01
CA LEU A 170 -23.06 5.15 -10.05
C LEU A 170 -23.82 4.99 -8.71
N PRO A 171 -25.18 5.01 -8.72
CA PRO A 171 -26.00 4.92 -7.51
C PRO A 171 -25.95 3.56 -6.76
N ILE A 172 -25.75 3.68 -5.44
CA ILE A 172 -26.25 3.04 -4.20
C ILE A 172 -26.81 1.59 -4.16
N ASN A 173 -26.62 0.71 -5.15
CA ASN A 173 -27.19 -0.66 -5.00
C ASN A 173 -26.31 -1.63 -4.15
N ASP A 174 -25.01 -1.40 -4.04
CA ASP A 174 -24.11 -2.08 -3.08
C ASP A 174 -23.10 -1.05 -2.55
N LEU A 175 -23.45 -0.43 -1.43
CA LEU A 175 -22.67 0.66 -0.83
C LEU A 175 -21.28 0.20 -0.38
N PHE A 176 -21.15 -1.03 0.12
CA PHE A 176 -19.93 -1.50 0.75
C PHE A 176 -18.84 -1.81 -0.26
N VAL A 177 -19.14 -2.67 -1.25
CA VAL A 177 -18.15 -3.08 -2.25
C VAL A 177 -17.71 -1.88 -3.09
N LYS A 178 -18.66 -1.03 -3.50
CA LYS A 178 -18.33 0.21 -4.23
C LYS A 178 -17.51 1.19 -3.38
N HIS A 179 -17.76 1.28 -2.07
CA HIS A 179 -16.95 2.12 -1.19
C HIS A 179 -15.49 1.63 -1.14
N LEU A 180 -15.26 0.31 -1.02
CA LEU A 180 -13.91 -0.26 -1.07
C LEU A 180 -13.21 -0.04 -2.41
N ILE A 181 -13.94 -0.17 -3.53
CA ILE A 181 -13.41 0.15 -4.86
C ILE A 181 -12.99 1.62 -4.93
N ARG A 182 -13.85 2.54 -4.48
CA ARG A 182 -13.54 3.98 -4.47
C ARG A 182 -12.33 4.28 -3.59
N LEU A 183 -12.29 3.74 -2.37
CA LEU A 183 -11.15 3.88 -1.46
C LEU A 183 -9.84 3.48 -2.13
N ALA A 184 -9.81 2.29 -2.76
CA ALA A 184 -8.62 1.81 -3.45
C ALA A 184 -8.23 2.72 -4.62
N LEU A 185 -9.21 3.16 -5.43
CA LEU A 185 -8.95 4.06 -6.57
C LEU A 185 -8.41 5.43 -6.15
N TYR A 186 -8.92 6.02 -5.07
CA TYR A 186 -8.38 7.27 -4.53
C TYR A 186 -6.93 7.10 -4.05
N ASN A 187 -6.61 5.98 -3.39
CA ASN A 187 -5.24 5.69 -2.97
C ASN A 187 -4.30 5.47 -4.17
N ILE A 188 -4.74 4.69 -5.17
CA ILE A 188 -3.99 4.49 -6.42
C ILE A 188 -3.71 5.85 -7.08
N LEU A 189 -4.75 6.67 -7.31
CA LEU A 189 -4.60 7.96 -7.97
C LEU A 189 -3.75 8.93 -7.14
N CYS A 190 -3.81 8.88 -5.82
CA CYS A 190 -2.94 9.66 -4.95
C CYS A 190 -1.46 9.26 -5.12
N SER A 191 -1.16 7.97 -5.15
CA SER A 191 0.20 7.48 -5.41
C SER A 191 0.68 7.87 -6.81
N LEU A 192 -0.18 7.73 -7.83
CA LEU A 192 0.18 8.10 -9.20
C LEU A 192 0.35 9.62 -9.39
N ALA A 193 -0.45 10.44 -8.69
CA ALA A 193 -0.37 11.90 -8.76
C ALA A 193 0.95 12.47 -8.20
N PHE A 194 1.75 11.66 -7.50
CA PHE A 194 3.11 12.04 -7.13
C PHE A 194 4.00 12.30 -8.36
N HIS A 195 3.75 11.62 -9.49
CA HIS A 195 4.53 11.77 -10.71
C HIS A 195 4.12 13.01 -11.52
N GLU A 196 5.09 13.86 -11.86
CA GLU A 196 4.84 15.14 -12.56
C GLU A 196 4.13 14.97 -13.92
N SER A 197 4.46 13.92 -14.67
CA SER A 197 3.80 13.61 -15.95
C SER A 197 2.29 13.37 -15.77
N VAL A 198 1.91 12.67 -14.70
CA VAL A 198 0.51 12.42 -14.34
C VAL A 198 -0.19 13.70 -13.89
N GLN A 199 0.50 14.54 -13.13
CA GLN A 199 -0.07 15.81 -12.64
C GLN A 199 -0.54 16.70 -13.80
N GLN A 200 0.26 16.82 -14.85
CA GLN A 200 -0.06 17.65 -16.01
C GLN A 200 -1.30 17.15 -16.77
N GLU A 201 -1.53 15.84 -16.81
CA GLU A 201 -2.71 15.26 -17.46
C GLU A 201 -3.95 15.39 -16.58
N LEU A 202 -3.85 15.08 -15.28
CA LEU A 202 -4.98 15.21 -14.35
C LEU A 202 -5.44 16.67 -14.18
N LYS A 203 -4.51 17.64 -14.18
CA LYS A 203 -4.81 19.09 -14.12
C LYS A 203 -5.73 19.55 -15.27
N LYS A 204 -5.69 18.88 -16.43
CA LYS A 204 -6.54 19.22 -17.59
C LYS A 204 -7.98 18.75 -17.41
N ASN A 205 -8.24 17.77 -16.55
CA ASN A 205 -9.55 17.17 -16.36
C ASN A 205 -10.33 17.87 -15.23
N GLN A 206 -11.11 18.89 -15.58
CA GLN A 206 -11.90 19.67 -14.61
C GLN A 206 -12.98 18.84 -13.89
N ILE A 207 -13.54 17.83 -14.55
CA ILE A 207 -14.53 16.94 -13.94
C ILE A 207 -13.87 16.11 -12.84
N PHE A 208 -12.69 15.57 -13.12
CA PHE A 208 -11.88 14.85 -12.13
C PHE A 208 -11.58 15.74 -10.91
N ILE A 209 -11.04 16.95 -11.14
CA ILE A 209 -10.69 17.88 -10.06
C ILE A 209 -11.91 18.20 -9.19
N LYS A 210 -13.07 18.46 -9.82
CA LYS A 210 -14.31 18.73 -9.08
C LYS A 210 -14.72 17.54 -8.20
N SER A 211 -14.68 16.32 -8.72
CA SER A 211 -14.99 15.11 -7.94
C SER A 211 -14.03 14.91 -6.76
N VAL A 212 -12.74 15.20 -6.95
CA VAL A 212 -11.74 15.11 -5.87
C VAL A 212 -11.96 16.20 -4.81
N LEU A 213 -12.28 17.44 -5.21
CA LEU A 213 -12.64 18.54 -4.30
C LEU A 213 -13.89 18.23 -3.46
N GLU A 214 -14.92 17.64 -4.08
CA GLU A 214 -16.12 17.21 -3.35
C GLU A 214 -15.80 16.14 -2.32
N ALA A 215 -14.94 15.18 -2.67
CA ALA A 215 -14.50 14.13 -1.75
C ALA A 215 -13.63 14.66 -0.60
N SER A 216 -12.72 15.61 -0.87
CA SER A 216 -11.86 16.24 0.15
C SER A 216 -12.68 17.05 1.16
N ASN A 217 -13.76 17.69 0.70
CA ASN A 217 -14.62 18.54 1.52
C ASN A 217 -15.78 17.80 2.17
N SER A 218 -15.93 16.49 1.91
CA SER A 218 -17.01 15.70 2.49
C SER A 218 -16.89 15.68 4.03
N SER A 219 -17.99 16.04 4.69
CA SER A 219 -18.14 16.04 6.16
C SER A 219 -18.41 14.65 6.73
N THR A 220 -18.55 13.63 5.87
CA THR A 220 -18.78 12.25 6.27
C THR A 220 -17.50 11.62 6.81
N SER A 221 -17.22 11.87 8.09
CA SER A 221 -16.14 11.24 8.86
C SER A 221 -16.32 9.73 9.09
N ASN A 222 -17.52 9.18 8.82
CA ASN A 222 -17.91 7.84 9.29
C ASN A 222 -17.74 6.69 8.29
N THR A 223 -17.34 6.93 7.04
CA THR A 223 -17.17 5.83 6.08
C THR A 223 -15.88 5.03 6.32
N ASP A 224 -14.88 5.61 6.98
CA ASP A 224 -13.62 4.92 7.29
C ASP A 224 -13.78 3.84 8.37
N ALA A 225 -14.87 3.90 9.16
CA ALA A 225 -15.24 2.90 10.16
C ALA A 225 -15.64 1.54 9.54
N ILE A 226 -15.94 1.51 8.25
CA ILE A 226 -16.46 0.35 7.53
C ILE A 226 -15.32 -0.50 6.93
N ILE A 227 -14.09 0.03 6.90
CA ILE A 227 -12.93 -0.66 6.33
C ILE A 227 -12.44 -1.71 7.33
N PRO A 228 -12.35 -3.01 6.95
CA PRO A 228 -11.72 -4.04 7.76
C PRO A 228 -10.34 -3.61 8.27
N SER A 229 -10.00 -3.92 9.52
CA SER A 229 -8.72 -3.52 10.14
C SER A 229 -7.50 -3.96 9.32
N SER A 230 -7.54 -5.15 8.74
CA SER A 230 -6.50 -5.69 7.83
C SER A 230 -6.27 -4.86 6.56
N LEU A 231 -7.26 -4.04 6.16
CA LEU A 231 -7.17 -3.11 5.04
C LEU A 231 -6.80 -1.69 5.49
N ARG A 232 -7.14 -1.32 6.73
CA ARG A 232 -7.00 0.04 7.29
C ARG A 232 -5.55 0.48 7.48
N ASN A 233 -4.65 -0.42 7.88
CA ASN A 233 -3.29 -0.02 8.26
C ASN A 233 -2.44 0.54 7.09
N ASN A 234 -2.84 0.28 5.84
CA ASN A 234 -2.04 0.62 4.65
C ASN A 234 -2.77 1.48 3.61
N LEU A 235 -4.00 1.95 3.89
CA LEU A 235 -4.76 2.81 2.99
C LEU A 235 -5.18 4.09 3.71
N MET A 236 -5.00 5.23 3.04
CA MET A 236 -5.55 6.49 3.49
C MET A 236 -7.07 6.50 3.26
N SER A 237 -7.80 7.22 4.11
CA SER A 237 -9.21 7.50 3.84
C SER A 237 -9.40 8.21 2.51
N ILE A 238 -10.60 8.11 1.93
CA ILE A 238 -10.94 8.83 0.69
C ILE A 238 -10.67 10.33 0.85
N LYS A 239 -11.01 10.91 2.00
CA LYS A 239 -10.79 12.33 2.28
C LYS A 239 -9.31 12.70 2.29
N THR A 240 -8.47 11.89 2.94
CA THR A 240 -7.02 12.14 3.03
C THR A 240 -6.34 11.92 1.68
N ALA A 241 -6.68 10.84 0.97
CA ALA A 241 -6.18 10.59 -0.37
C ALA A 241 -6.60 11.69 -1.36
N ALA A 242 -7.85 12.17 -1.28
CA ALA A 242 -8.32 13.30 -2.09
C ALA A 242 -7.55 14.60 -1.78
N HIS A 243 -7.28 14.88 -0.50
CA HIS A 243 -6.40 15.99 -0.11
C HIS A 243 -5.01 15.84 -0.73
N GLY A 244 -4.40 14.66 -0.61
CA GLY A 244 -3.08 14.37 -1.19
C GLY A 244 -3.04 14.62 -2.70
N ILE A 245 -4.05 14.14 -3.43
CA ILE A 245 -4.20 14.41 -4.87
C ILE A 245 -4.23 15.93 -5.13
N LEU A 246 -5.07 16.69 -4.43
CA LEU A 246 -5.18 18.14 -4.67
C LEU A 246 -3.89 18.90 -4.34
N VAL A 247 -3.16 18.45 -3.32
CA VAL A 247 -1.83 19.00 -2.97
C VAL A 247 -0.86 18.75 -4.12
N TYR A 248 -0.75 17.51 -4.62
CA TYR A 248 0.14 17.21 -5.76
C TYR A 248 -0.27 17.92 -7.06
N LEU A 249 -1.56 18.23 -7.23
CA LEU A 249 -2.04 18.94 -8.40
C LEU A 249 -2.01 20.47 -8.25
N ASP A 250 -1.45 21.03 -7.17
CA ASP A 250 -1.51 22.46 -6.86
C ASP A 250 -2.95 23.04 -6.97
N GLN A 251 -3.96 22.19 -6.78
CA GLN A 251 -5.38 22.57 -6.85
C GLN A 251 -5.96 22.77 -5.46
N PHE A 252 -5.14 22.64 -4.42
CA PHE A 252 -5.55 22.91 -3.06
C PHE A 252 -5.75 24.42 -2.87
N LYS A 253 -7.00 24.86 -2.99
CA LYS A 253 -7.40 26.19 -2.56
C LYS A 253 -7.72 26.09 -1.08
N ILE A 254 -6.95 26.79 -0.24
CA ILE A 254 -7.38 27.09 1.13
C ILE A 254 -8.62 27.96 0.99
N SER A 255 -9.80 27.35 1.01
CA SER A 255 -11.05 28.09 1.22
C SER A 255 -11.03 28.55 2.66
N ILE A 256 -10.58 29.78 2.89
CA ILE A 256 -10.88 30.53 4.10
C ILE A 256 -12.38 30.86 4.02
N SER A 257 -13.24 29.85 4.19
CA SER A 257 -14.64 30.06 4.48
C SER A 257 -14.74 30.35 5.97
N ASN A 258 -15.26 31.53 6.27
CA ASN A 258 -15.59 32.05 7.60
C ASN A 258 -16.57 31.14 8.34
N ASP A 259 -16.12 29.99 8.81
CA ASP A 259 -16.75 29.29 9.92
C ASP A 259 -15.68 29.06 10.98
N ASN A 260 -15.91 29.66 12.14
CA ASN A 260 -15.10 29.60 13.34
C ASN A 260 -15.09 28.18 13.94
N GLU A 261 -14.57 27.20 13.23
CA GLU A 261 -13.93 26.05 13.84
C GLU A 261 -12.43 26.28 13.75
N LEU A 262 -11.84 26.61 14.91
CA LEU A 262 -10.41 26.83 15.14
C LEU A 262 -9.58 25.62 14.64
N PHE A 263 -9.27 25.59 13.35
CA PHE A 263 -7.92 25.21 12.96
C PHE A 263 -7.03 26.35 13.42
N ASN A 264 -6.44 26.15 14.58
CA ASN A 264 -5.40 26.98 15.14
C ASN A 264 -4.21 26.95 14.16
N THR A 265 -4.28 27.77 13.13
CA THR A 265 -3.15 28.20 12.32
C THR A 265 -2.39 29.26 13.12
N SER A 266 -1.97 28.91 14.33
CA SER A 266 -0.79 29.53 14.89
C SER A 266 0.38 28.94 14.12
N THR A 267 0.86 29.68 13.14
CA THR A 267 2.26 29.61 12.71
C THR A 267 3.14 30.06 13.88
N THR A 268 3.17 29.30 14.96
CA THR A 268 4.39 29.22 15.75
C THR A 268 5.34 28.44 14.86
N LYS A 269 6.22 29.16 14.16
CA LYS A 269 7.52 28.59 13.80
C LYS A 269 8.04 27.97 15.09
N ILE A 270 7.99 26.65 15.21
CA ILE A 270 8.70 25.97 16.28
C ILE A 270 10.16 26.26 15.96
N PRO A 271 10.89 27.06 16.76
CA PRO A 271 12.32 27.20 16.53
C PRO A 271 12.91 25.81 16.76
N MET A 272 13.34 25.18 15.66
CA MET A 272 14.12 23.95 15.75
C MET A 272 15.50 24.37 16.23
N VAL A 273 15.72 24.30 17.54
CA VAL A 273 17.02 24.58 18.13
C VAL A 273 17.76 23.25 18.22
N SER A 274 18.77 23.04 17.36
CA SER A 274 19.71 21.95 17.56
C SER A 274 20.81 22.41 18.52
N TYR A 275 20.96 21.72 19.64
CA TYR A 275 22.13 21.84 20.52
C TYR A 275 23.01 20.61 20.30
N SER A 276 24.21 20.80 19.77
CA SER A 276 25.26 19.78 19.79
C SER A 276 26.26 20.14 20.87
N HIS A 277 26.15 19.49 22.03
CA HIS A 277 27.20 19.47 23.04
C HIS A 277 27.76 18.05 23.16
N LEU A 278 29.03 17.95 23.53
CA LEU A 278 29.74 16.70 23.76
C LEU A 278 29.20 15.90 24.96
N ASP A 279 28.32 16.50 25.77
CA ASP A 279 27.83 15.93 27.03
C ASP A 279 26.31 15.73 26.96
N ALA A 280 25.89 14.46 26.81
CA ALA A 280 24.50 14.09 26.57
C ALA A 280 23.58 14.37 27.77
N ASP A 281 24.15 14.37 28.98
CA ASP A 281 23.41 14.56 30.22
C ASP A 281 22.93 16.01 30.38
N PHE A 282 23.75 17.00 30.00
CA PHE A 282 23.36 18.41 30.00
C PHE A 282 22.20 18.71 29.03
N CYS A 283 22.22 18.07 27.85
CA CYS A 283 21.13 18.21 26.86
C CYS A 283 19.82 17.62 27.36
N SER A 284 19.88 16.56 28.18
CA SER A 284 18.70 15.89 28.72
C SER A 284 17.98 16.73 29.79
N GLU A 285 18.73 17.42 30.66
CA GLU A 285 18.16 18.28 31.71
C GLU A 285 17.44 19.51 31.13
N GLN A 286 18.03 20.16 30.12
CA GLN A 286 17.43 21.33 29.45
C GLN A 286 16.13 21.00 28.70
N VAL A 287 16.04 19.82 28.08
CA VAL A 287 14.84 19.36 27.36
C VAL A 287 13.71 19.01 28.34
N PHE A 288 14.05 18.52 29.53
CA PHE A 288 13.08 18.17 30.57
C PHE A 288 12.42 19.41 31.21
N GLU A 289 13.18 20.49 31.44
CA GLU A 289 12.63 21.76 31.98
C GLU A 289 11.70 22.50 31.01
N MET A 290 11.86 22.31 29.69
CA MET A 290 11.07 23.01 28.67
C MET A 290 9.74 22.34 28.33
N GLY A 291 9.40 21.20 28.93
CA GLY A 291 8.06 20.58 28.81
C GLY A 291 7.65 20.20 27.38
N VAL A 292 8.61 19.99 26.47
CA VAL A 292 8.33 19.58 25.08
C VAL A 292 8.34 18.06 25.01
N MET A 293 7.17 17.46 24.79
CA MET A 293 7.01 16.02 24.67
C MET A 293 7.49 15.56 23.29
N TYR A 294 8.69 14.98 23.19
CA TYR A 294 9.12 14.24 21.99
C TYR A 294 9.65 12.84 22.34
N THR A 295 9.20 11.90 21.52
CA THR A 295 9.80 10.60 21.27
C THR A 295 11.07 10.74 20.43
N HIS A 296 12.10 9.99 20.83
CA HIS A 296 13.39 9.70 20.16
C HIS A 296 14.46 10.79 20.10
N VAL A 297 15.40 10.70 21.06
CA VAL A 297 16.79 11.15 20.93
C VAL A 297 17.59 9.99 20.34
N THR A 298 18.21 10.16 19.17
CA THR A 298 19.24 9.25 18.65
C THR A 298 20.61 9.85 18.92
N ALA A 299 21.42 9.17 19.74
CA ALA A 299 22.83 9.50 19.92
C ALA A 299 23.57 9.26 18.59
N CYS A 300 24.18 10.31 18.05
CA CYS A 300 25.20 10.15 17.00
C CYS A 300 26.49 9.69 17.68
N GLU A 301 26.81 8.39 17.59
CA GLU A 301 28.16 7.92 17.84
C GLU A 301 29.08 8.47 16.74
N SER A 302 30.04 9.30 17.14
CA SER A 302 31.10 9.81 16.29
C SER A 302 31.99 8.67 15.80
N ASN A 303 32.01 8.43 14.49
CA ASN A 303 33.03 7.62 13.83
C ASN A 303 34.40 8.31 13.97
N GLU A 304 35.19 7.87 14.95
CA GLU A 304 36.63 8.00 14.90
C GLU A 304 37.21 7.03 13.86
N LYS A 305 38.28 7.51 13.19
CA LYS A 305 39.22 6.81 12.29
C LYS A 305 38.88 6.84 10.80
N PHE A 306 39.40 7.85 10.12
CA PHE A 306 40.40 7.62 9.07
C PHE A 306 41.51 8.67 9.20
N LEU A 307 42.75 8.17 9.33
CA LEU A 307 44.02 8.88 9.20
C LEU A 307 44.21 9.36 7.76
#